data_AF-V5FVV1-F1
#
_entry.id   AF-V5FVV1-F1
#
_cell.length_a   1.000
_cell.length_b   1.000
_cell.length_c   1.000
_cell.angle_alpha   90.00
_cell.angle_beta   90.00
_cell.angle_gamma   90.00
#
_symmetry.space_group_name_H-M   'P 1'
#
loop_
_entity.id
_entity.type
_entity.pdbx_description
1 polymer ?
#
loop_
_entity_poly.entity_id
_entity_poly.type
_entity_poly.pdbx_seq_one_letter_code
_entity_poly.pdbx_strand_id
1 'polypeptide(L)'
;ERECLAVLWAIERLRPYIEGSHFTVITDHHSLVWLNRLQSPSGRLARWAVKLQQYDYEIIHRKGKEHIVPDTLSRSVPVIDSITMASTDSNVELGIDNVPSVLSQPSVSSDKWYAKLFRQVQNKPSKFPQWRVSGDKLYKYVHVKYA
;
A
#
# COMPACT_ATOMS: atom_id res chain seq x y z
N GLU A 1 -15.90 3.36 11.54
CA GLU A 1 -16.28 2.72 10.26
C GLU A 1 -15.17 2.74 9.19
N ARG A 2 -14.34 3.79 9.09
CA ARG A 2 -13.29 3.90 8.05
C ARG A 2 -12.33 2.71 8.00
N GLU A 3 -11.88 2.24 9.16
CA GLU A 3 -10.99 1.07 9.25
C GLU A 3 -11.64 -0.23 8.73
N CYS A 4 -12.92 -0.44 9.02
CA CYS A 4 -13.67 -1.57 8.48
C CYS A 4 -13.76 -1.53 6.96
N LEU A 5 -14.00 -0.33 6.41
CA LEU A 5 -14.05 -0.11 4.97
C LEU A 5 -12.68 -0.31 4.31
N ALA A 6 -11.59 0.12 4.96
CA ALA A 6 -10.23 -0.09 4.47
C ALA A 6 -9.90 -1.59 4.35
N VAL A 7 -10.31 -2.39 5.34
CA VAL A 7 -10.13 -3.85 5.29
C VAL A 7 -10.98 -4.49 4.20
N LEU A 8 -12.27 -4.12 4.09
CA LEU A 8 -13.14 -4.61 3.01
C LEU A 8 -12.54 -4.32 1.63
N TRP A 9 -12.05 -3.10 1.44
CA TRP A 9 -11.39 -2.70 0.19
C TRP A 9 -10.12 -3.52 -0.07
N ALA A 10 -9.29 -3.75 0.96
CA ALA A 10 -8.08 -4.55 0.83
C ALA A 10 -8.39 -6.02 0.45
N ILE A 11 -9.40 -6.63 1.08
CA ILE A 11 -9.85 -7.99 0.78
C ILE A 11 -10.36 -8.08 -0.66
N GLU A 12 -11.18 -7.13 -1.12
CA GLU A 12 -11.65 -7.11 -2.50
C GLU A 12 -10.50 -6.94 -3.49
N ARG A 13 -9.52 -6.07 -3.18
CA ARG A 13 -8.35 -5.82 -4.04
C ARG A 13 -7.44 -7.04 -4.13
N LEU A 14 -7.31 -7.79 -3.04
CA LEU A 14 -6.46 -8.96 -2.91
C LEU A 14 -7.19 -10.28 -3.20
N ARG A 15 -8.46 -10.23 -3.59
CA ARG A 15 -9.29 -11.40 -3.90
C ARG A 15 -8.58 -12.47 -4.75
N PRO A 16 -7.84 -12.13 -5.84
CA PRO A 16 -7.14 -13.14 -6.64
C PRO A 16 -6.09 -13.96 -5.88
N TYR A 17 -5.65 -13.50 -4.71
CA TYR A 17 -4.60 -14.13 -3.91
C TYR A 17 -5.15 -14.87 -2.68
N ILE A 18 -6.30 -14.44 -2.15
CA ILE A 18 -6.84 -14.91 -0.86
C ILE A 18 -8.13 -15.72 -1.01
N GLU A 19 -8.79 -15.67 -2.16
CA GLU A 19 -10.02 -16.43 -2.38
C GLU A 19 -9.74 -17.95 -2.32
N GLY A 20 -10.56 -18.65 -1.53
CA GLY A 20 -10.40 -20.09 -1.29
C GLY A 20 -9.28 -20.48 -0.31
N SER A 21 -8.58 -19.52 0.31
CA SER A 21 -7.54 -19.78 1.31
C SER A 21 -7.87 -19.10 2.63
N HIS A 22 -7.50 -19.74 3.75
CA HIS A 22 -7.57 -19.11 5.07
C HIS A 22 -6.53 -17.99 5.19
N PHE A 23 -6.92 -16.82 5.72
CA PHE A 23 -5.99 -15.72 5.95
C PHE A 23 -6.26 -14.94 7.23
N THR A 24 -5.24 -14.23 7.69
CA THR A 24 -5.29 -13.42 8.92
C THR A 24 -5.40 -11.94 8.59
N VAL A 25 -6.41 -11.27 9.13
CA VAL A 25 -6.54 -9.80 9.10
C VAL A 25 -5.96 -9.22 10.37
N ILE A 26 -4.86 -8.47 10.24
CA ILE A 26 -4.27 -7.73 11.36
C ILE A 26 -4.77 -6.28 11.29
N THR A 27 -5.43 -5.82 12.35
CA THR A 27 -5.99 -4.47 12.44
C THR A 27 -5.83 -3.91 13.85
N ASP A 28 -5.67 -2.61 13.99
CA ASP A 28 -5.71 -1.90 15.27
C ASP A 28 -7.11 -1.45 15.66
N HIS A 29 -8.13 -1.91 14.92
CA HIS A 29 -9.50 -1.50 15.14
C HIS A 29 -10.46 -2.69 15.30
N HIS A 30 -11.16 -2.74 16.44
CA HIS A 30 -12.09 -3.82 16.78
C HIS A 30 -13.38 -3.88 15.94
N SER A 31 -13.53 -3.02 14.91
CA SER A 31 -14.75 -2.92 14.09
C SER A 31 -15.19 -4.23 13.46
N LEU A 32 -14.26 -5.04 12.96
CA LEU A 32 -14.60 -6.28 12.26
C LEU A 32 -15.05 -7.37 13.23
N VAL A 33 -14.46 -7.40 14.42
CA VAL A 33 -14.91 -8.30 15.50
C VAL A 33 -16.35 -7.96 15.90
N TRP A 34 -16.67 -6.66 15.93
CA TRP A 34 -18.04 -6.20 16.19
C TRP A 34 -19.00 -6.53 15.03
N LEU A 35 -18.55 -6.36 13.77
CA LEU A 35 -19.37 -6.65 12.58
C LEU A 35 -19.78 -8.12 12.51
N ASN A 36 -18.86 -9.05 12.82
CA ASN A 36 -19.15 -10.50 12.83
C ASN A 36 -20.09 -10.93 13.97
N ARG A 37 -20.23 -10.13 15.03
CA ARG A 37 -21.11 -10.41 16.17
C ARG A 37 -22.48 -9.76 16.05
N LEU A 38 -22.73 -9.03 14.98
CA LEU A 38 -23.95 -8.26 14.81
C LEU A 38 -25.11 -9.22 14.48
N GLN A 39 -26.06 -9.38 15.40
CA GLN A 39 -27.17 -10.33 15.30
C GLN A 39 -28.23 -9.93 14.25
N SER A 40 -28.26 -8.66 13.82
CA SER A 40 -29.20 -8.16 12.82
C SER A 40 -28.62 -6.92 12.12
N PRO A 41 -27.56 -7.07 11.30
CA PRO A 41 -26.99 -5.94 10.58
C PRO A 41 -28.01 -5.42 9.57
N SER A 42 -28.17 -4.11 9.46
CA SER A 42 -29.04 -3.47 8.46
C SER A 42 -28.23 -2.50 7.58
N GLY A 43 -28.77 -2.18 6.40
CA GLY A 43 -28.18 -1.20 5.49
C GLY A 43 -26.77 -1.58 4.99
N ARG A 44 -25.80 -0.67 5.13
CA ARG A 44 -24.42 -0.85 4.65
C ARG A 44 -23.69 -1.98 5.37
N LEU A 45 -23.89 -2.09 6.69
CA LEU A 45 -23.22 -3.10 7.52
C LEU A 45 -23.67 -4.52 7.14
N ALA A 46 -24.94 -4.71 6.79
CA ALA A 46 -25.45 -5.99 6.30
C ALA A 46 -24.74 -6.43 5.02
N ARG A 47 -24.60 -5.50 4.06
CA ARG A 47 -23.90 -5.78 2.80
C ARG A 47 -22.43 -6.12 3.03
N TRP A 48 -21.78 -5.45 3.97
CA TRP A 48 -20.40 -5.72 4.34
C TRP A 48 -20.24 -7.10 5.01
N ALA A 49 -21.15 -7.46 5.91
CA ALA A 49 -21.16 -8.78 6.55
C ALA A 49 -21.33 -9.91 5.53
N VAL A 50 -22.30 -9.78 4.61
CA VAL A 50 -22.51 -10.76 3.52
C VAL A 50 -21.27 -10.89 2.63
N LYS A 51 -20.62 -9.78 2.29
CA LYS A 51 -19.37 -9.81 1.50
C LYS A 51 -18.23 -10.51 2.22
N LEU A 52 -18.12 -10.36 3.54
CA LEU A 52 -17.06 -11.00 4.33
C LEU A 52 -17.35 -12.48 4.57
N GLN A 53 -18.62 -12.89 4.60
CA GLN A 53 -19.03 -14.28 4.86
C GLN A 53 -18.50 -15.28 3.81
N GLN A 54 -18.16 -14.82 2.61
CA GLN A 54 -17.60 -15.68 1.56
C GLN A 54 -16.12 -16.05 1.77
N TYR A 55 -15.44 -15.42 2.75
CA TYR A 55 -14.02 -15.61 3.02
C TYR A 55 -13.82 -16.38 4.33
N ASP A 56 -12.78 -17.20 4.37
CA ASP A 56 -12.28 -17.83 5.60
C ASP A 56 -11.14 -16.98 6.16
N TYR A 57 -11.39 -16.32 7.29
CA TYR A 57 -10.40 -15.44 7.90
C TYR A 57 -10.53 -15.34 9.41
N GLU A 58 -9.41 -14.99 10.05
CA GLU A 58 -9.35 -14.60 11.46
C GLU A 58 -8.95 -13.14 11.62
N ILE A 59 -9.38 -12.50 12.72
CA ILE A 59 -9.04 -11.11 13.01
C ILE A 59 -8.12 -11.07 14.23
N ILE A 60 -6.92 -10.53 14.04
CA ILE A 60 -5.96 -10.30 15.12
C ILE A 60 -5.85 -8.80 15.37
N HIS A 61 -6.17 -8.39 16.61
CA HIS A 61 -5.97 -7.02 17.03
C HIS A 61 -4.49 -6.73 17.33
N ARG A 62 -3.93 -5.69 16.72
CA ARG A 62 -2.59 -5.16 17.03
C ARG A 62 -2.69 -3.73 17.52
N LYS A 63 -2.01 -3.35 18.60
CA LYS A 63 -2.07 -1.96 19.10
C LYS A 63 -1.58 -0.98 18.02
N GLY A 64 -2.27 0.15 17.85
CA GLY A 64 -1.92 1.14 16.81
C GLY A 64 -0.46 1.61 16.84
N LYS A 65 0.16 1.68 18.04
CA LYS A 65 1.60 1.99 18.18
C LYS A 65 2.54 1.00 17.49
N GLU A 66 2.10 -0.25 17.31
CA GLU A 66 2.82 -1.31 16.62
C GLU A 66 2.32 -1.49 15.17
N HIS A 67 1.30 -0.74 14.77
CA HIS A 67 0.66 -0.79 13.45
C HIS A 67 1.19 0.29 12.50
N ILE A 68 2.49 0.60 12.60
CA ILE A 68 3.13 1.76 11.96
C ILE A 68 3.05 1.68 10.43
N VAL A 69 3.30 0.51 9.83
CA VAL A 69 3.39 0.40 8.37
C VAL A 69 2.04 0.71 7.70
N PRO A 70 0.92 0.05 8.05
CA PRO A 70 -0.38 0.40 7.49
C PRO A 70 -0.83 1.82 7.84
N ASP A 71 -0.55 2.28 9.07
CA ASP A 71 -0.88 3.65 9.49
C ASP A 71 -0.18 4.69 8.60
N THR A 72 1.13 4.50 8.35
CA THR A 72 1.92 5.40 7.49
C THR A 72 1.40 5.41 6.05
N LEU A 73 1.10 4.23 5.48
CA LEU A 73 0.56 4.11 4.12
C LEU A 73 -0.84 4.73 3.99
N SER A 74 -1.67 4.60 5.02
CA SER A 74 -3.01 5.20 5.03
C SER A 74 -3.00 6.72 5.16
N ARG A 75 -1.93 7.29 5.77
CA ARG A 75 -1.73 8.73 5.97
C ARG A 75 -0.90 9.38 4.87
N SER A 76 -0.14 8.61 4.10
CA SER A 76 0.60 9.15 2.96
C SER A 76 -0.38 9.55 1.86
N VAL A 77 -0.61 10.87 1.71
CA VAL A 77 -1.24 11.43 0.53
C VAL A 77 -0.21 11.35 -0.60
N PRO A 78 -0.48 10.68 -1.73
CA PRO A 78 0.40 10.82 -2.89
C PRO A 78 0.43 12.30 -3.25
N VAL A 79 1.63 12.90 -3.29
CA VAL A 79 1.81 14.20 -3.93
C VAL A 79 1.56 13.96 -5.41
N ILE A 80 0.29 14.08 -5.81
CA ILE A 80 -0.05 14.27 -7.21
C ILE A 80 0.35 15.72 -7.44
N ASP A 81 1.57 15.93 -7.96
CA ASP A 81 1.91 17.23 -8.52
C ASP A 81 0.79 17.53 -9.51
N SER A 82 0.01 18.55 -9.20
CA SER A 82 -1.11 19.01 -10.00
C SER A 82 -0.62 19.12 -11.44
N ILE A 83 -1.07 18.19 -12.29
CA ILE A 83 -0.92 18.33 -13.74
C ILE A 83 -1.58 19.66 -14.03
N THR A 84 -0.76 20.67 -14.32
CA THR A 84 -1.21 21.95 -14.82
C THR A 84 -2.09 21.63 -16.02
N MET A 85 -3.39 21.77 -15.83
CA MET A 85 -4.39 21.71 -16.89
C MET A 85 -4.12 22.89 -17.82
N ALA A 86 -3.11 22.75 -18.68
CA ALA A 86 -3.03 23.54 -19.90
C ALA A 86 -4.08 22.93 -20.84
N SER A 87 -5.22 23.60 -20.87
CA SER A 87 -6.24 23.50 -21.89
C SER A 87 -5.63 23.44 -23.29
N THR A 88 -5.83 22.31 -23.98
CA THR A 88 -5.99 22.32 -25.43
C THR A 88 -6.94 21.20 -25.84
N ASP A 89 -7.92 21.59 -26.65
CA ASP A 89 -9.10 20.83 -27.03
C ASP A 89 -8.83 19.54 -27.83
N SER A 90 -9.84 18.66 -27.80
CA SER A 90 -10.23 17.66 -28.81
C SER A 90 -9.17 16.66 -29.31
N ASN A 91 -9.26 15.41 -28.84
CA ASN A 91 -9.49 14.18 -29.63
C ASN A 91 -8.95 12.95 -28.89
N VAL A 92 -9.84 12.01 -28.62
CA VAL A 92 -9.51 10.67 -28.14
C VAL A 92 -9.07 9.84 -29.35
N GLU A 93 -7.82 9.40 -29.37
CA GLU A 93 -7.39 8.32 -30.26
C GLU A 93 -6.63 7.27 -29.43
N LEU A 94 -7.26 6.09 -29.32
CA LEU A 94 -6.73 4.89 -28.66
C LEU A 94 -5.66 4.26 -29.56
N GLY A 95 -4.44 4.81 -29.55
CA GLY A 95 -3.27 4.24 -30.23
C GLY A 95 -2.31 3.59 -29.24
N ILE A 96 -2.27 2.26 -29.19
CA ILE A 96 -1.37 1.44 -28.35
C ILE A 96 0.03 1.40 -28.98
N ASP A 97 0.64 2.54 -29.32
CA ASP A 97 1.93 2.51 -30.05
C ASP A 97 2.91 3.62 -29.64
N ASN A 98 2.60 4.44 -28.64
CA ASN A 98 3.52 5.47 -28.17
C ASN A 98 3.40 5.68 -26.65
N VAL A 99 3.85 4.68 -25.87
CA VAL A 99 4.12 4.89 -24.44
C VAL A 99 5.38 5.74 -24.36
N PRO A 100 5.32 7.02 -23.95
CA PRO A 100 6.54 7.78 -23.76
C PRO A 100 7.31 7.09 -22.63
N SER A 101 8.63 7.04 -22.75
CA SER A 101 9.57 6.55 -21.75
C SER A 101 9.54 7.44 -20.49
N VAL A 102 8.41 7.47 -19.78
CA VAL A 102 8.18 8.23 -18.53
C VAL A 102 8.62 7.40 -17.32
N LEU A 103 9.02 6.14 -17.50
CA LEU A 103 9.60 5.30 -16.45
C LEU A 103 11.06 5.65 -16.10
N SER A 104 11.65 6.69 -16.70
CA SER A 104 13.08 7.00 -16.56
C SER A 104 13.41 8.27 -15.77
N GLN A 105 12.46 8.93 -15.12
CA GLN A 105 12.81 10.01 -14.20
C GLN A 105 12.32 9.72 -12.78
N PRO A 106 13.18 9.16 -11.91
CA PRO A 106 12.89 9.20 -10.49
C PRO A 106 13.01 10.66 -10.06
N SER A 107 11.88 11.32 -9.83
CA SER A 107 11.86 12.55 -9.06
C SER A 107 12.68 12.28 -7.80
N VAL A 108 13.77 13.03 -7.63
CA VAL A 108 14.61 12.97 -6.44
C VAL A 108 13.67 13.08 -5.26
N SER A 109 13.49 11.97 -4.55
CA SER A 109 12.58 11.91 -3.41
C SER A 109 12.91 13.09 -2.50
N SER A 110 11.96 14.01 -2.32
CA SER A 110 12.08 15.17 -1.41
C SER A 110 12.29 14.74 0.05
N ASP A 111 12.30 13.44 0.32
CA ASP A 111 12.67 12.85 1.58
C ASP A 111 14.15 13.14 1.92
N LYS A 112 14.32 14.07 2.86
CA LYS A 112 15.62 14.44 3.43
C LYS A 112 16.37 13.23 4.00
N TRP A 113 15.66 12.20 4.49
CA TRP A 113 16.28 10.98 4.97
C TRP A 113 16.88 10.18 3.80
N TYR A 114 16.12 9.97 2.73
CA TYR A 114 16.59 9.26 1.54
C TYR A 114 17.81 9.94 0.94
N ALA A 115 17.75 11.25 0.71
CA ALA A 115 18.87 12.02 0.15
C ALA A 115 20.14 11.95 1.04
N LYS A 116 19.97 11.98 2.36
CA LYS A 116 21.07 11.84 3.32
C LYS A 116 21.67 10.44 3.26
N LEU A 117 20.85 9.40 3.28
CA LEU A 117 21.31 8.01 3.23
C LEU A 117 22.01 7.71 1.90
N PHE A 118 21.45 8.17 0.78
CA PHE A 118 22.05 8.06 -0.54
C PHE A 118 23.48 8.63 -0.56
N ARG A 119 23.66 9.87 -0.08
CA ARG A 119 25.00 10.50 0.03
C ARG A 119 25.95 9.73 0.95
N GLN A 120 25.45 9.20 2.07
CA GLN A 120 26.27 8.46 3.02
C GLN A 120 26.76 7.12 2.46
N VAL A 121 25.91 6.39 1.74
CA VAL A 121 26.26 5.12 1.09
C VAL A 121 27.22 5.37 -0.07
N GLN A 122 27.01 6.42 -0.86
CA GLN A 122 27.91 6.80 -1.96
C GLN A 122 29.31 7.21 -1.46
N ASN A 123 29.38 7.99 -0.37
CA ASN A 123 30.66 8.48 0.17
C ASN A 123 31.41 7.42 0.99
N LYS A 124 30.71 6.46 1.62
CA LYS A 124 31.32 5.47 2.53
C LYS A 124 30.68 4.09 2.37
N PRO A 125 30.84 3.41 1.22
CA PRO A 125 30.16 2.14 0.95
C PRO A 125 30.53 1.02 1.93
N SER A 126 31.78 0.98 2.42
CA SER A 126 32.24 -0.02 3.39
C SER A 126 31.51 0.02 4.73
N LYS A 127 30.95 1.18 5.11
CA LYS A 127 30.16 1.32 6.34
C LYS A 127 28.74 0.76 6.19
N PHE A 128 28.28 0.55 4.96
CA PHE A 128 26.91 0.13 4.65
C PHE A 128 26.90 -1.13 3.77
N PRO A 129 27.42 -2.28 4.24
CA PRO A 129 27.57 -3.49 3.42
C PRO A 129 26.25 -4.08 2.93
N GLN A 130 25.13 -3.77 3.59
CA GLN A 130 23.79 -4.19 3.18
C GLN A 130 23.12 -3.21 2.22
N TRP A 131 23.78 -2.14 1.82
CA TRP A 131 23.23 -1.12 0.93
C TRP A 131 24.11 -0.95 -0.28
N ARG A 132 23.51 -0.79 -1.46
CA ARG A 132 24.22 -0.49 -2.69
C ARG A 132 23.51 0.60 -3.47
N VAL A 133 24.27 1.46 -4.11
CA VAL A 133 23.76 2.45 -5.07
C VAL A 133 23.97 1.87 -6.47
N SER A 134 22.94 1.90 -7.31
CA SER A 134 23.03 1.50 -8.72
C SER A 134 22.21 2.47 -9.55
N GLY A 135 22.88 3.23 -10.42
CA GLY A 135 22.28 4.40 -11.08
C GLY A 135 21.81 5.42 -10.03
N ASP A 136 20.59 5.93 -10.20
CA ASP A 136 19.96 6.92 -9.30
C ASP A 136 19.15 6.29 -8.15
N LYS A 137 19.33 4.98 -7.88
CA LYS A 137 18.53 4.24 -6.90
C LYS A 137 19.40 3.59 -5.82
N LEU A 138 18.89 3.64 -4.58
CA LEU A 138 19.46 2.96 -3.42
C LEU A 138 18.75 1.62 -3.18
N TYR A 139 19.51 0.54 -3.06
CA TYR A 139 19.02 -0.82 -2.83
C TYR A 139 19.51 -1.31 -1.47
N LYS A 140 18.65 -2.05 -0.75
CA LYS A 140 18.99 -2.76 0.49
C LYS A 140 18.96 -4.26 0.24
N TYR A 141 20.01 -4.97 0.65
CA TYR A 141 20.04 -6.42 0.66
C TYR A 141 19.15 -6.93 1.80
N VAL A 142 18.17 -7.77 1.48
CA VAL A 142 17.27 -8.40 2.44
C VAL A 142 17.55 -9.90 2.41
N HIS A 143 18.02 -10.45 3.54
CA HIS A 143 18.17 -11.90 3.68
C HIS A 143 16.78 -12.53 3.75
N VAL A 144 16.36 -13.19 2.68
CA VAL A 144 15.17 -14.05 2.71
C VAL A 144 15.59 -15.36 3.38
N LYS A 145 15.08 -15.61 4.59
CA LYS A 145 15.13 -16.94 5.17
C LYS A 145 14.00 -17.75 4.54
N TYR A 146 14.35 -18.71 3.70
CA TYR A 146 13.38 -19.74 3.29
C TYR A 146 13.09 -20.58 4.54
N ALA A 147 11.82 -20.59 4.94
CA ALA A 147 11.28 -21.46 5.99
C ALA A 147 10.51 -22.59 5.31
#